data_AF-A0AA39U650-F1
#
_entry.id   AF-A0AA39U650-F1
#
_cell.length_a   1.000
_cell.length_b   1.000
_cell.length_c   1.000
_cell.angle_alpha   90.00
_cell.angle_beta   90.00
_cell.angle_gamma   90.00
#
_symmetry.space_group_name_H-M   'P 1'
#
loop_
_entity.id
_entity.type
_entity.pdbx_description
1 polymer ?
#
loop_
_entity_poly.entity_id
_entity_poly.type
_entity_poly.pdbx_seq_one_letter_code
_entity_poly.pdbx_strand_id
1 'polypeptide(L)'
;MVNWSPAIQNAANMLSDTLTLTLTPRMGYALWLVPSCTEFTSLSELMKFRPQPYTLDSHSRSYPSFDPHITLTTFDVLPSSFNLDAIPLDNLNPPVAYFDSVKCGNNYLGALSIRISQSSKLMCLHEAVTRHLNMLNMQWKSRGFPHMSLFYVDEPDERKRLEAELKSSRADPIVRRGQIPQVDRQPNLAYDQPK
;
A
#
# COMPACT_ATOMS: atom_id res chain seq x y z
N MET A 1 -9.51 4.16 -12.42
CA MET A 1 -10.46 3.89 -11.33
C MET A 1 -10.07 2.53 -10.80
N VAL A 2 -9.81 2.42 -9.48
CA VAL A 2 -9.37 1.16 -8.86
C VAL A 2 -10.35 0.76 -7.76
N ASN A 3 -10.99 -0.40 -7.87
CA ASN A 3 -11.91 -0.95 -6.87
C ASN A 3 -11.13 -1.84 -5.90
N TRP A 4 -11.37 -1.78 -4.59
CA TRP A 4 -10.58 -2.54 -3.61
C TRP A 4 -11.45 -3.36 -2.66
N SER A 5 -11.03 -4.58 -2.34
CA SER A 5 -11.65 -5.48 -1.35
C SER A 5 -10.72 -5.68 -0.14
N PRO A 6 -11.23 -5.77 1.09
CA PRO A 6 -10.42 -6.09 2.26
C PRO A 6 -9.91 -7.54 2.23
N ALA A 7 -8.66 -7.78 2.65
CA ALA A 7 -8.13 -9.10 2.92
C ALA A 7 -7.14 -9.09 4.10
N ILE A 8 -6.99 -10.22 4.78
CA ILE A 8 -6.00 -10.45 5.85
C ILE A 8 -4.96 -11.43 5.36
N GLN A 9 -3.68 -11.09 5.52
CA GLN A 9 -2.57 -12.01 5.28
C GLN A 9 -1.59 -11.99 6.46
N ASN A 10 -0.93 -13.13 6.70
CA ASN A 10 0.15 -13.25 7.69
C ASN A 10 1.41 -12.54 7.16
N ALA A 11 1.93 -11.55 7.88
CA ALA A 11 3.16 -10.86 7.52
C ALA A 11 4.39 -11.54 8.15
N ALA A 12 4.67 -12.80 7.74
CA ALA A 12 5.91 -13.48 8.11
C ALA A 12 6.99 -13.15 7.07
N ASN A 13 8.02 -12.38 7.47
CA ASN A 13 9.11 -12.00 6.58
C ASN A 13 10.12 -13.13 6.33
N MET A 14 10.58 -13.17 5.07
CA MET A 14 11.76 -13.87 4.57
C MET A 14 13.07 -13.40 5.22
N LEU A 15 13.35 -13.87 6.44
CA LEU A 15 14.69 -13.82 7.02
C LEU A 15 14.99 -15.19 7.61
N SER A 16 15.41 -16.12 6.77
CA SER A 16 16.18 -17.28 7.22
C SER A 16 17.65 -16.90 7.16
N ASP A 17 18.25 -16.60 8.30
CA ASP A 17 19.57 -17.12 8.59
C ASP A 17 19.76 -17.35 10.09
N THR A 18 20.25 -18.54 10.35
CA THR A 18 20.41 -19.29 11.60
C THR A 18 21.00 -18.49 12.75
N LEU A 19 20.28 -18.40 13.88
CA LEU A 19 20.86 -18.46 15.24
C LEU A 19 19.74 -18.82 16.23
N THR A 20 19.85 -20.02 16.80
CA THR A 20 18.90 -20.61 17.76
C THR A 20 19.03 -19.93 19.13
N LEU A 21 18.28 -18.86 19.33
CA LEU A 21 17.75 -18.46 20.63
C LEU A 21 16.24 -18.40 20.46
N THR A 22 15.50 -18.94 21.42
CA THR A 22 14.03 -19.06 21.46
C THR A 22 13.32 -17.69 21.40
N LEU A 23 13.38 -17.04 20.26
CA LEU A 23 12.48 -15.99 19.83
C LEU A 23 11.46 -16.70 18.96
N THR A 24 10.31 -17.06 19.53
CA THR A 24 9.13 -17.28 18.70
C THR A 24 9.04 -16.09 17.73
N PRO A 25 9.03 -16.31 16.40
CA PRO A 25 8.90 -15.22 15.45
C PRO A 25 7.76 -14.34 15.92
N ARG A 26 8.01 -13.05 16.17
CA ARG A 26 6.91 -12.11 16.43
C ARG A 26 6.11 -12.05 15.14
N MET A 27 5.06 -12.85 15.05
CA MET A 27 4.18 -12.88 13.90
C MET A 27 3.48 -11.52 13.83
N GLY A 28 3.90 -10.71 12.86
CA GLY A 28 3.20 -9.49 12.53
C GLY A 28 1.97 -9.84 11.70
N TYR A 29 0.88 -9.13 11.95
CA TYR A 29 -0.34 -9.19 11.15
C TYR A 29 -0.52 -7.84 10.46
N ALA A 30 -1.12 -7.87 9.28
CA ALA A 30 -1.47 -6.68 8.55
C ALA A 30 -2.87 -6.81 7.96
N LEU A 31 -3.61 -5.69 7.97
CA LEU A 31 -4.87 -5.57 7.27
C LEU A 31 -4.64 -4.78 5.98
N TRP A 32 -5.06 -5.34 4.86
CA TRP A 32 -4.81 -4.80 3.54
C TRP A 32 -6.11 -4.49 2.81
N LEU A 33 -6.07 -3.43 2.02
CA LEU A 33 -6.94 -3.30 0.85
C LEU A 33 -6.21 -3.94 -0.33
N VAL A 34 -6.90 -4.86 -1.01
CA VAL A 34 -6.44 -5.56 -2.23
C VAL A 34 -7.24 -5.05 -3.43
N PRO A 35 -6.63 -4.80 -4.60
CA PRO A 35 -7.34 -4.21 -5.74
C PRO A 35 -8.26 -5.25 -6.38
N SER A 36 -9.15 -4.80 -7.27
CA SER A 36 -10.06 -5.67 -7.99
C SER A 36 -9.29 -6.50 -9.01
N CYS A 37 -9.86 -7.61 -9.47
CA CYS A 37 -9.16 -8.57 -10.34
C CYS A 37 -8.46 -7.92 -11.54
N THR A 38 -9.13 -6.96 -12.20
CA THR A 38 -8.57 -6.26 -13.36
C THR A 38 -7.34 -5.45 -12.98
N GLU A 39 -7.40 -4.69 -11.89
CA GLU A 39 -6.30 -3.82 -11.48
C GLU A 39 -5.18 -4.60 -10.80
N PHE A 40 -5.53 -5.66 -10.07
CA PHE A 40 -4.57 -6.62 -9.52
C PHE A 40 -3.67 -7.16 -10.61
N THR A 41 -4.25 -7.56 -11.75
CA THR A 41 -3.50 -8.11 -12.89
C THR A 41 -2.51 -7.09 -13.42
N SER A 42 -2.97 -5.88 -13.75
CA SER A 42 -2.09 -4.88 -14.33
C SER A 42 -1.03 -4.35 -13.35
N LEU A 43 -1.37 -4.23 -12.06
CA LEU A 43 -0.38 -3.87 -11.04
C LEU A 43 0.65 -4.97 -10.83
N SER A 44 0.24 -6.23 -10.86
CA SER A 44 1.14 -7.37 -10.77
C SER A 44 2.11 -7.43 -11.95
N GLU A 45 1.66 -7.05 -13.15
CA GLU A 45 2.54 -6.92 -14.32
C GLU A 45 3.55 -5.78 -14.14
N LEU A 46 3.11 -4.60 -13.71
CA LEU A 46 3.99 -3.47 -13.41
C LEU A 46 5.05 -3.83 -12.36
N MET A 47 4.66 -4.52 -11.28
CA MET A 47 5.56 -4.91 -10.19
C MET A 47 6.60 -5.97 -10.59
N LYS A 48 6.49 -6.58 -11.79
CA LYS A 48 7.51 -7.45 -12.39
C LYS A 48 8.58 -6.70 -13.18
N PHE A 49 8.41 -5.39 -13.40
CA PHE A 49 9.37 -4.58 -14.16
C PHE A 49 10.76 -4.54 -13.52
N ARG A 50 11.82 -4.72 -14.32
CA ARG A 50 13.22 -4.62 -13.89
C ARG A 50 14.03 -3.80 -14.91
N PRO A 51 14.73 -2.74 -14.50
CA PRO A 51 15.64 -1.98 -15.36
C PRO A 51 16.70 -2.87 -16.01
N GLN A 52 17.01 -2.60 -17.28
CA GLN A 52 18.11 -3.28 -17.98
C GLN A 52 19.34 -2.37 -18.11
N PRO A 53 20.58 -2.91 -18.06
CA PRO A 53 20.89 -4.29 -17.68
C PRO A 53 20.61 -4.55 -16.20
N TYR A 54 20.03 -5.70 -15.89
CA TYR A 54 19.81 -6.13 -14.50
C TYR A 54 21.11 -6.70 -13.93
N THR A 55 21.71 -6.05 -12.95
CA THR A 55 23.04 -6.38 -12.42
C THR A 55 23.01 -6.74 -10.94
N LEU A 56 21.95 -7.41 -10.49
CA LEU A 56 21.84 -7.82 -9.09
C LEU A 56 22.55 -9.15 -8.84
N ASP A 57 23.20 -9.22 -7.68
CA ASP A 57 23.81 -10.44 -7.18
C ASP A 57 22.73 -11.50 -6.87
N SER A 58 23.13 -12.76 -6.97
CA SER A 58 22.34 -13.94 -6.62
C SER A 58 21.83 -13.95 -5.17
N HIS A 59 22.49 -13.23 -4.25
CA HIS A 59 22.08 -13.07 -2.86
C HIS A 59 21.26 -11.80 -2.59
N SER A 60 20.91 -11.03 -3.63
CA SER A 60 20.11 -9.83 -3.46
C SER A 60 18.74 -10.16 -2.89
N ARG A 61 18.31 -9.37 -1.90
CA ARG A 61 16.94 -9.40 -1.36
C ARG A 61 16.00 -8.51 -2.14
N SER A 62 16.49 -7.81 -3.15
CA SER A 62 15.69 -6.91 -3.96
C SER A 62 14.67 -7.67 -4.79
N TYR A 63 13.59 -6.96 -5.08
CA TYR A 63 12.50 -7.42 -5.92
C TYR A 63 11.79 -8.70 -5.44
N PRO A 64 11.50 -8.84 -4.13
CA PRO A 64 10.65 -9.93 -3.67
C PRO A 64 9.28 -9.83 -4.35
N SER A 65 8.66 -10.98 -4.59
CA SER A 65 7.28 -11.01 -5.08
C SER A 65 6.31 -10.78 -3.92
N PHE A 66 5.34 -9.90 -4.13
CA PHE A 66 4.22 -9.69 -3.21
C PHE A 66 3.00 -9.18 -3.99
N ASP A 67 1.82 -9.39 -3.44
CA ASP A 67 0.57 -8.95 -4.06
C ASP A 67 0.42 -7.42 -3.96
N PRO A 68 -0.16 -6.73 -4.95
CA PRO A 68 -0.45 -5.31 -4.83
C PRO A 68 -1.46 -5.07 -3.70
N HIS A 69 -1.12 -4.19 -2.75
CA HIS A 69 -1.98 -3.87 -1.61
C HIS A 69 -1.73 -2.47 -1.04
N ILE A 70 -2.75 -1.87 -0.44
CA ILE A 70 -2.60 -0.70 0.45
C ILE A 70 -2.70 -1.21 1.88
N THR A 71 -1.63 -1.04 2.67
CA THR A 71 -1.66 -1.42 4.07
C THR A 71 -2.52 -0.44 4.87
N LEU A 72 -3.62 -0.91 5.45
CA LEU A 72 -4.46 -0.12 6.36
C LEU A 72 -3.78 -0.02 7.72
N THR A 73 -3.47 -1.16 8.33
CA THR A 73 -2.86 -1.25 9.65
C THR A 73 -1.97 -2.48 9.78
N THR A 74 -1.05 -2.43 10.72
CA THR A 74 -0.21 -3.56 11.16
C THR A 74 -0.28 -3.70 12.67
N PHE A 75 -0.18 -4.91 13.20
CA PHE A 75 -0.24 -5.17 14.64
C PHE A 75 0.50 -6.48 15.00
N ASP A 76 1.03 -6.56 16.21
CA ASP A 76 1.95 -7.65 16.62
C ASP A 76 1.21 -8.88 17.19
N VAL A 77 -0.06 -8.72 17.60
CA VAL A 77 -0.86 -9.77 18.22
C VAL A 77 -2.28 -9.70 17.65
N LEU A 78 -2.75 -10.83 17.13
CA LEU A 78 -4.14 -11.02 16.70
C LEU A 78 -4.88 -11.80 17.80
N PRO A 79 -5.80 -11.17 18.56
CA PRO A 79 -6.56 -11.89 19.57
C PRO A 79 -7.50 -12.90 18.89
N SER A 80 -7.77 -14.03 19.56
CA SER A 80 -8.71 -15.05 19.04
C SER A 80 -10.14 -14.53 18.85
N SER A 81 -10.48 -13.42 19.51
CA SER A 81 -11.76 -12.72 19.37
C SER A 81 -11.79 -11.76 18.18
N PHE A 82 -10.68 -11.56 17.46
CA PHE A 82 -10.67 -10.71 16.28
C PHE A 82 -11.53 -11.34 15.19
N ASN A 83 -12.49 -10.55 14.71
CA ASN A 83 -13.31 -10.92 13.58
C ASN A 83 -13.36 -9.74 12.61
N LEU A 84 -12.90 -9.96 11.37
CA LEU A 84 -12.92 -8.91 10.35
C LEU A 84 -14.35 -8.47 10.00
N ASP A 85 -15.29 -9.41 10.03
CA ASP A 85 -16.71 -9.17 9.71
C ASP A 85 -17.40 -8.33 10.80
N ALA A 86 -16.78 -8.20 11.98
CA ALA A 86 -17.26 -7.32 13.04
C ALA A 86 -16.88 -5.84 12.82
N ILE A 87 -16.03 -5.55 11.84
CA ILE A 87 -15.79 -4.17 11.38
C ILE A 87 -17.01 -3.79 10.54
N PRO A 88 -17.75 -2.72 10.89
CA PRO A 88 -18.97 -2.34 10.18
C PRO A 88 -18.62 -1.76 8.80
N LEU A 89 -18.43 -2.64 7.82
CA LEU A 89 -18.09 -2.32 6.44
C LEU A 89 -19.33 -2.23 5.53
N ASP A 90 -20.50 -2.69 6.00
CA ASP A 90 -21.73 -2.84 5.20
C ASP A 90 -22.25 -1.52 4.59
N ASN A 91 -21.87 -0.38 5.18
CA ASN A 91 -22.24 0.96 4.69
C ASN A 91 -21.09 1.66 3.93
N LEU A 92 -19.94 1.00 3.76
CA LEU A 92 -18.79 1.53 3.06
C LEU A 92 -18.71 0.91 1.67
N ASN A 93 -19.15 1.67 0.67
CA ASN A 93 -18.81 1.37 -0.71
C ASN A 93 -17.28 1.21 -0.83
N PRO A 94 -16.77 0.20 -1.57
CA PRO A 94 -15.35 0.03 -1.82
C PRO A 94 -14.67 1.37 -2.16
N PRO A 95 -13.63 1.78 -1.41
CA PRO A 95 -13.00 3.06 -1.66
C PRO A 95 -12.31 3.02 -3.01
N VAL A 96 -12.55 4.05 -3.83
CA VAL A 96 -11.75 4.26 -5.03
C VAL A 96 -10.46 4.96 -4.63
N ALA A 97 -9.33 4.30 -4.88
CA ALA A 97 -8.00 4.87 -4.69
C ALA A 97 -7.51 5.53 -5.99
N TYR A 98 -6.90 6.71 -5.85
CA TYR A 98 -6.26 7.43 -6.95
C TYR A 98 -4.76 7.52 -6.68
N PHE A 99 -3.96 7.27 -7.71
CA PHE A 99 -2.51 7.39 -7.60
C PHE A 99 -2.14 8.85 -7.69
N ASP A 100 -1.40 9.37 -6.72
CA ASP A 100 -0.99 10.77 -6.70
C ASP A 100 0.42 10.92 -7.27
N SER A 101 1.39 10.22 -6.66
CA SER A 101 2.79 10.38 -7.01
C SER A 101 3.60 9.13 -6.69
N VAL A 102 4.66 8.88 -7.46
CA VAL A 102 5.68 7.87 -7.12
C VAL A 102 6.66 8.49 -6.13
N LYS A 103 6.98 7.76 -5.07
CA LYS A 103 7.91 8.16 -4.02
C LYS A 103 9.04 7.14 -3.93
N CYS A 104 10.27 7.64 -4.05
CA CYS A 104 11.48 6.90 -3.72
C CYS A 104 11.81 7.12 -2.25
N GLY A 105 11.92 6.04 -1.48
CA GLY A 105 12.30 6.08 -0.08
C GLY A 105 13.73 5.60 0.14
N ASN A 106 14.24 5.85 1.34
CA ASN A 106 15.62 5.56 1.70
C ASN A 106 15.81 4.22 2.44
N ASN A 107 14.74 3.49 2.76
CA ASN A 107 14.78 2.17 3.40
C ASN A 107 14.16 1.09 2.51
N TYR A 108 14.39 -0.19 2.85
CA TYR A 108 13.95 -1.35 2.08
C TYR A 108 12.43 -1.37 1.85
N LEU A 109 11.62 -1.25 2.93
CA LEU A 109 10.15 -1.28 2.87
C LEU A 109 9.52 -0.05 2.19
N GLY A 110 10.31 0.99 1.94
CA GLY A 110 9.90 2.22 1.30
C GLY A 110 10.65 2.50 0.01
N ALA A 111 11.38 1.51 -0.54
CA ALA A 111 12.31 1.71 -1.65
C ALA A 111 11.63 2.41 -2.83
N LEU A 112 10.49 1.89 -3.29
CA LEU A 112 9.61 2.61 -4.21
C LEU A 112 8.13 2.33 -3.89
N SER A 113 7.37 3.40 -3.69
CA SER A 113 5.93 3.33 -3.41
C SER A 113 5.14 4.37 -4.19
N ILE A 114 3.84 4.14 -4.33
CA ILE A 114 2.88 5.13 -4.81
C ILE A 114 2.20 5.76 -3.61
N ARG A 115 2.22 7.09 -3.52
CA ARG A 115 1.30 7.84 -2.67
C ARG A 115 -0.09 7.77 -3.26
N ILE A 116 -1.06 7.47 -2.41
CA ILE A 116 -2.47 7.43 -2.79
C ILE A 116 -3.13 8.74 -2.34
N SER A 117 -4.03 9.29 -3.16
CA SER A 117 -4.80 10.46 -2.78
C SER A 117 -5.70 10.14 -1.58
N GLN A 118 -5.73 11.03 -0.58
CA GLN A 118 -6.56 10.90 0.61
C GLN A 118 -8.03 11.20 0.31
N SER A 119 -8.74 10.25 -0.29
CA SER A 119 -10.18 10.37 -0.50
C SER A 119 -10.94 10.21 0.82
N SER A 120 -12.06 10.92 0.99
CA SER A 120 -12.89 10.84 2.20
C SER A 120 -13.30 9.40 2.51
N LYS A 121 -13.70 8.62 1.49
CA LYS A 121 -14.07 7.21 1.64
C LYS A 121 -12.93 6.35 2.18
N LEU A 122 -11.71 6.55 1.66
CA LEU A 122 -10.53 5.79 2.10
C LEU A 122 -10.14 6.14 3.54
N MET A 123 -10.24 7.42 3.90
CA MET A 123 -9.98 7.88 5.27
C MET A 123 -11.04 7.36 6.25
N CYS A 124 -12.33 7.43 5.91
CA CYS A 124 -13.41 6.87 6.74
C CYS A 124 -13.26 5.37 6.95
N LEU A 125 -12.84 4.60 5.93
CA LEU A 125 -12.54 3.18 6.10
C LEU A 125 -11.40 2.95 7.09
N HIS A 126 -10.28 3.68 6.93
CA HIS A 126 -9.15 3.57 7.84
C HIS A 126 -9.53 3.94 9.28
N GLU A 127 -10.35 4.98 9.48
CA GLU A 127 -10.89 5.36 10.79
C GLU A 127 -11.82 4.29 11.37
N ALA A 128 -12.71 3.69 10.57
CA ALA A 128 -13.60 2.63 11.03
C ALA A 128 -12.81 1.40 11.51
N VAL A 129 -11.79 1.00 10.75
CA VAL A 129 -10.88 -0.10 11.09
C VAL A 129 -10.13 0.21 12.39
N THR A 130 -9.45 1.37 12.45
CA THR A 130 -8.60 1.73 13.60
C THR A 130 -9.40 1.93 14.87
N ARG A 131 -10.60 2.50 14.78
CA ARG A 131 -11.56 2.57 15.89
C ARG A 131 -11.93 1.18 16.39
N HIS A 132 -12.20 0.22 15.50
CA HIS A 132 -12.51 -1.15 15.90
C HIS A 132 -11.33 -1.82 16.61
N LEU A 133 -10.11 -1.66 16.09
CA LEU A 133 -8.89 -2.17 16.73
C LEU A 133 -8.67 -1.56 18.13
N ASN A 134 -8.97 -0.27 18.30
CA ASN A 134 -8.90 0.40 19.61
C ASN A 134 -9.92 -0.18 20.61
N MET A 135 -11.14 -0.50 20.18
CA MET A 135 -12.13 -1.16 21.06
C MET A 135 -11.67 -2.53 21.54
N LEU A 136 -10.87 -3.23 20.73
CA LEU A 136 -10.24 -4.51 21.09
C LEU A 136 -8.94 -4.34 21.91
N ASN A 137 -8.58 -3.11 22.28
CA ASN A 137 -7.31 -2.76 22.95
C ASN A 137 -6.07 -3.25 22.18
N MET A 138 -6.15 -3.32 20.85
CA MET A 138 -5.04 -3.77 20.00
C MET A 138 -4.05 -2.64 19.75
N GLN A 139 -2.76 -2.94 19.91
CA GLN A 139 -1.69 -2.03 19.51
C GLN A 139 -1.45 -2.16 18.01
N TRP A 140 -1.80 -1.11 17.26
CA TRP A 140 -1.64 -1.07 15.81
C TRP A 140 -0.77 0.10 15.34
N LYS A 141 -0.22 -0.02 14.13
CA LYS A 141 0.62 0.99 13.47
C LYS A 141 0.15 1.17 12.03
N SER A 142 0.11 2.41 11.56
CA SER A 142 -0.17 2.75 10.16
C SER A 142 0.78 3.86 9.68
N ARG A 143 2.01 3.46 9.31
CA ARG A 143 3.05 4.42 8.94
C ARG A 143 2.84 4.90 7.52
N GLY A 144 2.61 6.21 7.34
CA GLY A 144 2.58 6.84 6.02
C GLY A 144 1.37 6.47 5.17
N PHE A 145 0.23 6.14 5.78
CA PHE A 145 -1.01 5.88 5.07
C PHE A 145 -1.58 7.16 4.40
N PRO A 146 -2.19 7.06 3.20
CA PRO A 146 -2.27 5.87 2.34
C PRO A 146 -1.11 5.80 1.32
N HIS A 147 -0.52 4.61 1.19
CA HIS A 147 0.47 4.31 0.16
C HIS A 147 0.40 2.84 -0.24
N MET A 148 0.93 2.53 -1.43
CA MET A 148 1.14 1.16 -1.91
C MET A 148 2.61 0.98 -2.29
N SER A 149 3.28 -0.02 -1.74
CA SER A 149 4.62 -0.39 -2.19
C SER A 149 4.56 -0.99 -3.60
N LEU A 150 5.47 -0.59 -4.48
CA LEU A 150 5.63 -1.20 -5.80
C LEU A 150 6.81 -2.16 -5.83
N PHE A 151 7.93 -1.75 -5.22
CA PHE A 151 9.17 -2.51 -5.23
C PHE A 151 9.87 -2.36 -3.88
N TYR A 152 10.46 -3.46 -3.41
CA TYR A 152 11.47 -3.44 -2.36
C TYR A 152 12.83 -3.67 -3.00
N VAL A 153 13.75 -2.75 -2.82
CA VAL A 153 15.08 -2.79 -3.41
C VAL A 153 16.09 -2.35 -2.36
N ASP A 154 17.04 -3.22 -2.07
CA ASP A 154 18.07 -3.04 -1.04
C ASP A 154 19.19 -2.12 -1.58
N GLU A 155 19.59 -2.30 -2.84
CA GLU A 155 20.71 -1.56 -3.43
C GLU A 155 20.33 -0.11 -3.77
N PRO A 156 21.03 0.92 -3.24
CA PRO A 156 20.71 2.32 -3.49
C PRO A 156 20.79 2.74 -4.97
N ASP A 157 21.76 2.23 -5.72
CA ASP A 157 21.93 2.60 -7.12
C ASP A 157 20.86 1.97 -8.02
N GLU A 158 20.46 0.74 -7.72
CA GLU A 158 19.35 0.08 -8.42
C GLU A 158 18.02 0.81 -8.16
N ARG A 159 17.77 1.30 -6.93
CA ARG A 159 16.61 2.18 -6.65
C ARG A 159 16.58 3.41 -7.54
N LYS A 160 17.72 4.11 -7.70
CA LYS A 160 17.81 5.31 -8.53
C LYS A 160 17.57 4.98 -10.00
N ARG A 161 18.12 3.87 -10.50
CA ARG A 161 17.88 3.40 -11.87
C ARG A 161 16.41 3.07 -12.11
N LEU A 162 15.79 2.32 -11.20
CA LEU A 162 14.38 1.99 -11.25
C LEU A 162 13.49 3.24 -11.24
N GLU A 163 13.77 4.21 -10.37
CA GLU A 163 13.06 5.48 -10.33
C GLU A 163 13.23 6.27 -11.64
N ALA A 164 14.45 6.35 -12.16
CA ALA A 164 14.75 7.04 -13.41
C ALA A 164 14.02 6.39 -14.59
N GLU A 165 14.08 5.05 -14.69
CA GLU A 165 13.37 4.28 -15.72
C GLU A 165 11.87 4.46 -15.61
N LEU A 166 11.26 4.37 -14.43
CA LEU A 166 9.81 4.56 -14.29
C LEU A 166 9.35 5.99 -14.61
N LYS A 167 10.23 6.99 -14.48
CA LYS A 167 9.96 8.38 -14.88
C LYS A 167 10.25 8.64 -16.37
N SER A 168 11.27 7.99 -16.93
CA SER A 168 11.74 8.22 -18.31
C SER A 168 11.01 7.34 -19.32
N SER A 169 10.74 6.10 -18.93
CA SER A 169 9.94 5.20 -19.71
C SER A 169 8.57 5.84 -19.91
N ARG A 170 8.06 5.73 -21.13
CA ARG A 170 6.63 5.84 -21.40
C ARG A 170 5.83 4.73 -20.68
N ALA A 171 6.38 4.11 -19.62
CA ALA A 171 5.87 2.89 -19.04
C ALA A 171 4.53 3.15 -18.37
N ASP A 172 3.60 2.40 -18.91
CA ASP A 172 2.29 2.11 -18.41
C ASP A 172 1.30 3.28 -18.29
N PRO A 173 0.15 3.23 -19.01
CA PRO A 173 -0.95 4.16 -18.78
C PRO A 173 -1.45 4.17 -17.34
N ILE A 174 -1.07 3.22 -16.48
CA ILE A 174 -1.41 3.20 -15.05
C ILE A 174 -0.67 4.30 -14.26
N VAL A 175 0.62 4.53 -14.55
CA VAL A 175 1.40 5.63 -13.94
C VAL A 175 0.89 6.98 -14.45
N ARG A 176 0.49 7.07 -15.73
CA ARG A 176 -0.11 8.28 -16.31
C ARG A 176 -1.56 8.54 -15.90
N ARG A 177 -2.39 7.52 -15.70
CA ARG A 177 -3.79 7.66 -15.22
C ARG A 177 -3.85 8.11 -13.76
N GLY A 178 -2.76 7.96 -13.00
CA GLY A 178 -2.58 8.63 -11.70
C GLY A 178 -2.42 10.14 -11.81
N GLN A 179 -1.80 10.62 -12.89
CA GLN A 179 -1.78 12.05 -13.21
C GLN A 179 -3.05 12.43 -13.97
N ILE A 180 -4.19 12.48 -13.28
CA ILE A 180 -5.37 13.18 -13.80
C ILE A 180 -5.01 14.68 -13.85
N PRO A 181 -5.31 15.41 -14.95
CA PRO A 181 -5.19 16.87 -14.96
C PRO A 181 -5.93 17.43 -13.76
N GLN A 182 -5.37 18.43 -13.08
CA GLN A 182 -6.15 19.26 -12.18
C GLN A 182 -7.28 19.88 -13.00
N VAL A 183 -8.46 19.26 -12.98
CA VAL A 183 -9.69 19.89 -13.44
C VAL A 183 -10.00 20.96 -12.41
N ASP A 184 -10.16 22.17 -12.90
CA ASP A 184 -10.22 23.42 -12.17
C ASP A 184 -10.96 23.32 -10.84
N ARG A 185 -10.30 23.80 -9.77
CA ARG A 185 -11.00 24.20 -8.56
C ARG A 185 -12.00 25.28 -8.94
N GLN A 186 -13.27 24.93 -9.10
CA GLN A 186 -14.33 25.93 -9.02
C GLN A 186 -14.32 26.55 -7.62
N PRO A 187 -14.28 27.89 -7.49
CA PRO A 187 -14.32 28.54 -6.19
C PRO A 187 -15.70 28.38 -5.55
N ASN A 188 -15.69 28.27 -4.22
CA ASN A 188 -16.84 28.16 -3.32
C ASN A 188 -18.06 28.99 -3.77
N LEU A 189 -19.18 28.32 -4.01
CA LEU A 189 -20.49 28.97 -3.94
C LEU A 189 -20.83 29.19 -2.46
N ALA A 190 -20.88 30.45 -2.06
CA ALA A 190 -21.35 30.89 -0.76
C ALA A 190 -22.80 30.42 -0.55
N TYR A 191 -23.07 29.82 0.61
CA TYR A 191 -24.41 29.55 1.09
C TYR A 191 -25.10 30.88 1.43
N ASP A 192 -26.17 31.18 0.72
CA ASP A 192 -27.14 32.21 1.08
C ASP A 192 -28.06 31.62 2.18
N GLN A 193 -28.20 32.32 3.31
CA GLN A 193 -29.14 31.96 4.37
C GLN A 193 -30.40 32.82 4.24
N PRO A 194 -31.61 32.23 4.20
CA PRO A 194 -32.82 33.02 4.36
C PRO A 194 -33.13 33.23 5.85
N LYS A 195 -33.49 34.48 6.17
CA LYS A 195 -34.17 34.89 7.41
C LYS A 195 -35.64 34.45 7.39
#